data_AF-J2XG64-F1
#
_entry.id   AF-J2XG64-F1
#
_cell.length_a   1.000
_cell.length_b   1.000
_cell.length_c   1.000
_cell.angle_alpha   90.00
_cell.angle_beta   90.00
_cell.angle_gamma   90.00
#
_symmetry.space_group_name_H-M   'P 1'
#
loop_
_entity.id
_entity.type
_entity.pdbx_description
1 polymer ?
#
loop_
_entity_poly.entity_id
_entity_poly.type
_entity_poly.pdbx_seq_one_letter_code
_entity_poly.pdbx_strand_id
1 'polypeptide(L)'
;MSTLVYYVAATLDGFIATQQHKLDWLENFALGDDATAYDDFYQTVGAVVMGSQTYDWIMSNAPDDWPYQDVPAFVMSNRNLSVPANLDITFVRGDAEAIAARARQAAKGKNVWLVGGGKTAACFADAGELQQLFITTIPVFLGSGVPVLPVDRALEVILRKQRTLHSGAIECILDVKADDGVKAPSPRLQNHFNLPKTDPGCSSGAAPSPLEPHRDPGA
;
A
#
# COMPACT_ATOMS: atom_id res chain seq x y z
N MET A 1 3.78 -16.30 12.15
CA MET A 1 2.98 -15.09 12.43
C MET A 1 2.99 -14.28 11.15
N SER A 2 1.83 -13.88 10.61
CA SER A 2 1.75 -13.18 9.33
C SER A 2 2.26 -11.74 9.44
N THR A 3 3.27 -11.40 8.63
CA THR A 3 3.83 -10.04 8.53
C THR A 3 2.92 -9.19 7.65
N LEU A 4 2.59 -7.96 8.10
CA LEU A 4 1.97 -6.96 7.24
C LEU A 4 3.05 -6.20 6.49
N VAL A 5 2.99 -6.26 5.16
CA VAL A 5 3.97 -5.66 4.25
C VAL A 5 3.28 -4.61 3.40
N TYR A 6 3.82 -3.39 3.38
CA TYR A 6 3.46 -2.39 2.37
C TYR A 6 4.46 -2.48 1.23
N TYR A 7 4.02 -3.06 0.11
CA TYR A 7 4.83 -3.28 -1.09
C TYR A 7 4.32 -2.32 -2.18
N VAL A 8 5.15 -1.35 -2.58
CA VAL A 8 4.72 -0.21 -3.40
C VAL A 8 5.85 0.37 -4.25
N ALA A 9 5.50 0.92 -5.42
CA ALA A 9 6.38 1.78 -6.20
C ALA A 9 6.08 3.26 -5.91
N ALA A 10 7.13 4.08 -5.76
CA ALA A 10 7.01 5.51 -5.51
C ALA A 10 8.05 6.29 -6.30
N THR A 11 7.77 7.56 -6.58
CA THR A 11 8.72 8.50 -7.16
C THR A 11 9.82 8.84 -6.16
N LEU A 12 10.92 9.41 -6.65
CA LEU A 12 12.07 9.78 -5.82
C LEU A 12 11.73 10.85 -4.77
N ASP A 13 10.73 11.69 -5.05
CA ASP A 13 10.16 12.67 -4.13
C ASP A 13 8.94 12.18 -3.33
N GLY A 14 8.66 10.87 -3.35
CA GLY A 14 7.78 10.24 -2.37
C GLY A 14 6.29 10.23 -2.73
N PHE A 15 5.93 10.17 -4.02
CA PHE A 15 4.55 10.08 -4.48
C PHE A 15 4.26 8.75 -5.20
N ILE A 16 3.07 8.20 -4.99
CA ILE A 16 2.64 6.92 -5.60
C ILE A 16 1.68 7.12 -6.77
N ALA A 17 1.14 8.33 -6.93
CA ALA A 17 0.30 8.72 -8.05
C ALA A 17 0.31 10.24 -8.17
N THR A 18 -0.07 10.76 -9.34
CA THR A 18 -0.31 12.20 -9.50
C THR A 18 -1.52 12.66 -8.67
N GLN A 19 -1.74 13.98 -8.57
CA GLN A 19 -2.94 14.52 -7.91
C GLN A 19 -4.25 14.05 -8.56
N GLN A 20 -4.21 13.72 -9.86
CA GLN A 20 -5.35 13.17 -10.61
C GLN A 20 -5.39 11.64 -10.56
N HIS A 21 -4.63 11.01 -9.65
CA HIS A 21 -4.55 9.56 -9.47
C HIS A 21 -4.09 8.80 -10.72
N LYS A 22 -3.23 9.42 -11.55
CA LYS A 22 -2.63 8.79 -12.73
C LYS A 22 -1.29 8.12 -12.40
N LEU A 23 -0.98 7.07 -13.16
CA LEU A 23 0.22 6.23 -13.04
C LEU A 23 1.04 6.19 -14.33
N ASP A 24 0.78 7.10 -15.27
CA ASP A 24 1.48 7.21 -16.55
C ASP A 24 3.01 7.34 -16.41
N TRP A 25 3.48 8.04 -15.37
CA TRP A 25 4.91 8.13 -15.05
C TRP A 25 5.54 6.78 -14.68
N LEU A 26 4.75 5.86 -14.13
CA LEU A 26 5.17 4.52 -13.74
C LEU A 26 5.00 3.56 -14.93
N GLU A 27 3.85 3.55 -15.58
CA GLU A 27 3.55 2.70 -16.74
C GLU A 27 4.57 2.85 -17.88
N ASN A 28 5.12 4.05 -18.06
CA ASN A 28 6.15 4.33 -19.07
C ASN A 28 7.59 4.05 -18.61
N PHE A 29 7.79 3.58 -17.37
CA PHE A 29 9.12 3.31 -16.81
C PHE A 29 9.49 1.83 -16.97
N ALA A 30 10.54 1.55 -17.74
CA ALA A 30 11.08 0.19 -17.89
C ALA A 30 11.91 -0.20 -16.64
N LEU A 31 11.33 -1.00 -15.75
CA LEU A 31 11.97 -1.37 -14.48
C LEU A 31 13.23 -2.25 -14.64
N GLY A 32 13.26 -3.09 -15.68
CA GLY A 32 14.35 -4.04 -15.91
C GLY A 32 14.05 -5.46 -15.39
N ASP A 33 14.79 -6.44 -15.88
CA ASP A 33 14.69 -7.86 -15.52
C ASP A 33 15.44 -8.22 -14.22
N ASP A 34 16.33 -7.34 -13.76
CA ASP A 34 17.06 -7.45 -12.51
C ASP A 34 16.25 -7.03 -11.27
N ALA A 35 15.02 -6.54 -11.48
CA ALA A 35 14.05 -6.19 -10.46
C ALA A 35 13.53 -7.42 -9.69
N THR A 36 12.91 -7.19 -8.52
CA THR A 36 12.20 -8.28 -7.83
C THR A 36 10.96 -8.62 -8.64
N ALA A 37 10.85 -9.86 -9.08
CA ALA A 37 9.67 -10.31 -9.79
C ALA A 37 8.44 -10.16 -8.88
N TYR A 38 7.39 -9.54 -9.42
CA TYR A 38 6.12 -9.38 -8.73
C TYR A 38 5.57 -10.74 -8.25
N ASP A 39 5.65 -11.77 -9.10
CA ASP A 39 5.24 -13.14 -8.79
C ASP A 39 5.94 -13.72 -7.55
N ASP A 40 7.25 -13.47 -7.40
CA ASP A 40 8.02 -13.96 -6.25
C ASP A 40 7.50 -13.34 -4.95
N PHE A 41 7.15 -12.05 -4.98
CA PHE A 41 6.52 -11.39 -3.83
C PHE A 41 5.10 -11.92 -3.60
N TYR A 42 4.28 -11.99 -4.66
CA TYR A 42 2.87 -12.36 -4.57
C TYR A 42 2.67 -13.80 -4.05
N GLN A 43 3.56 -14.73 -4.38
CA GLN A 43 3.54 -16.09 -3.81
C GLN A 43 3.66 -16.13 -2.28
N THR A 44 4.29 -15.10 -1.67
CA THR A 44 4.39 -14.97 -0.22
C THR A 44 3.14 -14.41 0.45
N VAL A 45 2.19 -13.89 -0.33
CA VAL A 45 0.96 -13.23 0.14
C VAL A 45 -0.14 -14.28 0.35
N GLY A 46 -0.89 -14.13 1.44
CA GLY A 46 -2.07 -14.93 1.74
C GLY A 46 -3.36 -14.13 1.88
N ALA A 47 -3.28 -12.81 2.01
CA ALA A 47 -4.42 -11.91 2.00
C ALA A 47 -3.97 -10.50 1.59
N VAL A 48 -4.87 -9.73 0.98
CA VAL A 48 -4.62 -8.33 0.61
C VAL A 48 -5.55 -7.38 1.35
N VAL A 49 -5.04 -6.20 1.68
CA VAL A 49 -5.80 -5.11 2.28
C VAL A 49 -5.58 -3.84 1.46
N MET A 50 -6.66 -3.15 1.11
CA MET A 50 -6.59 -1.92 0.33
C MET A 50 -7.66 -0.92 0.72
N GLY A 51 -7.43 0.32 0.31
CA GLY A 51 -8.39 1.39 0.39
C GLY A 51 -9.42 1.39 -0.75
N SER A 52 -10.54 2.06 -0.54
CA SER A 52 -11.60 2.21 -1.54
C SER A 52 -11.16 2.87 -2.84
N GLN A 53 -10.20 3.80 -2.82
CA GLN A 53 -9.71 4.44 -4.05
C GLN A 53 -8.81 3.50 -4.87
N THR A 54 -7.97 2.70 -4.21
CA THR A 54 -7.20 1.64 -4.88
C THR A 54 -8.13 0.63 -5.52
N TYR A 55 -9.16 0.21 -4.77
CA TYR A 55 -10.19 -0.69 -5.27
C TYR A 55 -10.90 -0.10 -6.51
N ASP A 56 -11.37 1.14 -6.45
CA ASP A 56 -12.03 1.79 -7.59
C ASP A 56 -11.11 1.90 -8.81
N TRP A 57 -9.83 2.22 -8.59
CA TRP A 57 -8.84 2.28 -9.66
C TRP A 57 -8.66 0.91 -10.34
N ILE A 58 -8.53 -0.16 -9.57
CA ILE A 58 -8.41 -1.53 -10.11
C ILE A 58 -9.68 -1.88 -10.90
N MET A 59 -10.87 -1.67 -10.32
CA MET A 59 -12.14 -1.96 -10.98
C MET A 59 -12.37 -1.14 -12.25
N SER A 60 -11.78 0.06 -12.35
CA SER A 60 -11.95 0.92 -13.54
C SER A 60 -10.98 0.58 -14.66
N ASN A 61 -9.78 0.09 -14.34
CA ASN A 61 -8.73 -0.21 -15.32
C ASN A 61 -8.68 -1.69 -15.71
N ALA A 62 -9.18 -2.57 -14.84
CA ALA A 62 -9.24 -4.02 -15.05
C ALA A 62 -10.58 -4.59 -14.52
N PRO A 63 -11.73 -4.16 -15.07
CA PRO A 63 -13.06 -4.51 -14.56
C PRO A 63 -13.34 -6.02 -14.54
N ASP A 64 -12.79 -6.75 -15.51
CA ASP A 64 -12.99 -8.19 -15.69
C ASP A 64 -11.77 -9.02 -15.23
N ASP A 65 -10.72 -8.36 -14.71
CA ASP A 65 -9.45 -8.99 -14.37
C ASP A 65 -8.95 -8.54 -13.00
N TRP A 66 -9.68 -8.96 -11.96
CA TRP A 66 -9.24 -8.74 -10.59
C TRP A 66 -7.91 -9.45 -10.36
N PRO A 67 -6.82 -8.77 -9.96
CA PRO A 67 -5.49 -9.38 -9.90
C PRO A 67 -5.29 -10.30 -8.70
N TYR A 68 -6.18 -10.23 -7.70
CA TYR A 68 -6.02 -10.95 -6.42
C TYR A 68 -7.03 -12.09 -6.27
N GLN A 69 -7.24 -12.89 -7.32
CA GLN A 69 -8.27 -13.96 -7.32
C GLN A 69 -7.94 -15.10 -6.36
N ASP A 70 -6.65 -15.34 -6.09
CA ASP A 70 -6.17 -16.47 -5.30
C ASP A 70 -6.11 -16.23 -3.79
N VAL A 71 -6.34 -14.98 -3.34
CA VAL A 71 -6.24 -14.60 -1.93
C VAL A 71 -7.42 -13.71 -1.51
N PRO A 72 -7.91 -13.84 -0.26
CA PRO A 72 -8.98 -12.97 0.24
C PRO A 72 -8.56 -11.50 0.25
N ALA A 73 -9.47 -10.62 -0.14
CA ALA A 73 -9.25 -9.18 -0.20
C ALA A 73 -10.13 -8.41 0.79
N PHE A 74 -9.52 -7.51 1.55
CA PHE A 74 -10.21 -6.61 2.48
C PHE A 74 -10.16 -5.18 1.97
N VAL A 75 -11.32 -4.60 1.65
CA VAL A 75 -11.42 -3.23 1.12
C VAL A 75 -11.98 -2.30 2.19
N MET A 76 -11.15 -1.38 2.66
CA MET A 76 -11.55 -0.34 3.61
C MET A 76 -12.45 0.69 2.93
N SER A 77 -13.74 0.67 3.23
CA SER A 77 -14.72 1.56 2.57
C SER A 77 -15.93 1.84 3.46
N ASN A 78 -16.29 3.12 3.57
CA ASN A 78 -17.54 3.56 4.19
C ASN A 78 -18.75 3.50 3.25
N ARG A 79 -18.53 3.17 1.97
CA ARG A 79 -19.61 3.00 0.98
C ARG A 79 -20.20 1.60 1.07
N ASN A 80 -21.48 1.47 0.73
CA ASN A 80 -22.08 0.17 0.47
C ASN A 80 -21.82 -0.17 -1.00
N LEU A 81 -20.88 -1.07 -1.24
CA LEU A 81 -20.47 -1.51 -2.56
C LEU A 81 -20.87 -2.98 -2.73
N SER A 82 -21.34 -3.34 -3.92
CA SER A 82 -21.61 -4.73 -4.25
C SER A 82 -20.31 -5.42 -4.63
N VAL A 83 -20.09 -6.62 -4.11
CA VAL A 83 -18.96 -7.47 -4.52
C VAL A 83 -19.33 -8.11 -5.86
N PRO A 84 -18.49 -8.01 -6.91
CA PRO A 84 -18.69 -8.78 -8.13
C PRO A 84 -18.77 -10.27 -7.83
N ALA A 85 -19.60 -11.00 -8.56
CA ALA A 85 -19.73 -12.45 -8.34
C ALA A 85 -18.38 -13.15 -8.50
N ASN A 86 -18.12 -14.16 -7.68
CA ASN A 86 -16.91 -15.00 -7.69
C ASN A 86 -15.62 -14.34 -7.18
N LEU A 87 -15.66 -13.13 -6.63
CA LEU A 87 -14.51 -12.52 -5.97
C LEU A 87 -14.62 -12.65 -4.44
N ASP A 88 -13.54 -13.10 -3.78
CA ASP A 88 -13.44 -13.13 -2.32
C ASP A 88 -13.04 -11.74 -1.77
N ILE A 89 -13.98 -10.80 -1.87
CA ILE A 89 -13.81 -9.43 -1.40
C ILE A 89 -14.73 -9.18 -0.21
N THR A 90 -14.15 -8.69 0.88
CA THR A 90 -14.86 -8.24 2.07
C THR A 90 -14.66 -6.74 2.27
N PHE A 91 -15.75 -5.97 2.21
CA PHE A 91 -15.70 -4.56 2.62
C PHE A 91 -15.65 -4.45 4.15
N VAL A 92 -14.66 -3.72 4.64
CA VAL A 92 -14.39 -3.54 6.08
C VAL A 92 -14.42 -2.07 6.48
N ARG A 93 -14.77 -1.85 7.74
CA ARG A 93 -14.84 -0.54 8.40
C ARG A 93 -14.29 -0.65 9.81
N GLY A 94 -13.82 0.46 10.34
CA GLY A 94 -13.37 0.57 11.72
C GLY A 94 -11.85 0.49 11.86
N ASP A 95 -11.43 -0.06 12.98
CA ASP A 95 -10.07 0.02 13.50
C ASP A 95 -9.06 -0.87 12.75
N ALA A 96 -7.83 -0.36 12.59
CA ALA A 96 -6.76 -1.03 11.85
C ALA A 96 -6.28 -2.32 12.53
N GLU A 97 -6.22 -2.38 13.87
CA GLU A 97 -5.82 -3.58 14.61
C GLU A 97 -6.82 -4.72 14.35
N ALA A 98 -8.11 -4.40 14.41
CA ALA A 98 -9.18 -5.37 14.14
C ALA A 98 -9.15 -5.88 12.68
N ILE A 99 -8.89 -5.00 11.72
CA ILE A 99 -8.76 -5.39 10.31
C ILE A 99 -7.50 -6.22 10.09
N ALA A 100 -6.37 -5.84 10.69
CA ALA A 100 -5.11 -6.58 10.63
C ALA A 100 -5.28 -8.00 11.19
N ALA A 101 -5.94 -8.16 12.34
CA ALA A 101 -6.22 -9.46 12.94
C ALA A 101 -7.01 -10.38 12.00
N ARG A 102 -8.06 -9.85 11.37
CA ARG A 102 -8.87 -10.60 10.38
C ARG A 102 -8.07 -10.98 9.14
N ALA A 103 -7.28 -10.04 8.61
CA ALA A 103 -6.44 -10.28 7.44
C ALA A 103 -5.36 -11.34 7.73
N ARG A 104 -4.70 -11.29 8.90
CA ARG A 104 -3.70 -12.29 9.32
C ARG A 104 -4.32 -13.68 9.45
N GLN A 105 -5.55 -13.78 9.98
CA GLN A 105 -6.27 -15.05 10.07
C GLN A 105 -6.56 -15.61 8.67
N ALA A 106 -7.05 -14.76 7.76
CA ALA A 106 -7.34 -15.13 6.38
C ALA A 106 -6.06 -15.53 5.59
N ALA A 107 -4.92 -14.93 5.94
CA ALA A 107 -3.64 -15.19 5.28
C ALA A 107 -3.04 -16.58 5.57
N LYS A 108 -3.61 -17.38 6.49
CA LYS A 108 -3.20 -18.78 6.75
C LYS A 108 -1.68 -18.95 6.96
N GLY A 109 -1.06 -17.99 7.66
CA GLY A 109 0.37 -18.02 7.98
C GLY A 109 1.30 -17.39 6.94
N LYS A 110 0.78 -16.99 5.77
CA LYS A 110 1.49 -16.16 4.77
C LYS A 110 1.42 -14.67 5.11
N ASN A 111 2.10 -13.82 4.34
CA ASN A 111 2.09 -12.38 4.53
C ASN A 111 0.72 -11.76 4.22
N VAL A 112 0.42 -10.63 4.87
CA VAL A 112 -0.67 -9.74 4.49
C VAL A 112 -0.07 -8.59 3.71
N TRP A 113 -0.53 -8.37 2.48
CA TRP A 113 -0.07 -7.24 1.68
C TRP A 113 -1.04 -6.07 1.81
N LEU A 114 -0.52 -4.95 2.29
CA LEU A 114 -1.17 -3.65 2.18
C LEU A 114 -0.93 -3.14 0.76
N VAL A 115 -1.89 -3.31 -0.13
CA VAL A 115 -1.80 -2.80 -1.51
C VAL A 115 -1.72 -1.27 -1.49
N GLY A 116 -2.39 -0.64 -0.52
CA GLY A 116 -2.39 0.81 -0.28
C GLY A 116 -3.76 1.44 -0.56
N GLY A 117 -3.89 2.74 -0.81
CA GLY A 117 -2.81 3.71 -0.98
C GLY A 117 -2.07 4.12 0.28
N GLY A 118 -1.23 5.15 0.16
CA GLY A 118 -0.36 5.59 1.25
C GLY A 118 -1.11 5.90 2.55
N LYS A 119 -2.30 6.51 2.47
CA LYS A 119 -3.16 6.73 3.66
C LYS A 119 -3.62 5.44 4.33
N THR A 120 -3.92 4.40 3.56
CA THR A 120 -4.26 3.09 4.11
C THR A 120 -3.04 2.51 4.81
N ALA A 121 -1.87 2.51 4.17
CA ALA A 121 -0.64 2.03 4.78
C ALA A 121 -0.26 2.81 6.05
N ALA A 122 -0.40 4.14 6.04
CA ALA A 122 -0.17 5.01 7.19
C ALA A 122 -1.10 4.66 8.36
N CYS A 123 -2.38 4.38 8.10
CA CYS A 123 -3.32 3.95 9.15
C CYS A 123 -2.86 2.67 9.88
N PHE A 124 -2.32 1.69 9.15
CA PHE A 124 -1.73 0.49 9.78
C PHE A 124 -0.41 0.79 10.47
N ALA A 125 0.42 1.69 9.92
CA ALA A 125 1.65 2.12 10.58
C ALA A 125 1.38 2.82 11.91
N ASP A 126 0.43 3.75 11.94
CA ASP A 126 0.08 4.53 13.12
C ASP A 126 -0.53 3.66 14.23
N ALA A 127 -1.21 2.58 13.87
CA ALA A 127 -1.72 1.55 14.77
C ALA A 127 -0.65 0.51 15.21
N GLY A 128 0.60 0.63 14.74
CA GLY A 128 1.67 -0.32 15.06
C GLY A 128 1.53 -1.68 14.35
N GLU A 129 0.68 -1.75 13.34
CA GLU A 129 0.33 -2.98 12.62
C GLU A 129 1.13 -3.18 11.33
N LEU A 130 1.82 -2.17 10.81
CA LEU A 130 2.74 -2.31 9.67
C LEU A 130 4.12 -2.78 10.15
N GLN A 131 4.60 -3.92 9.65
CA GLN A 131 5.90 -4.47 10.05
C GLN A 131 7.01 -4.21 9.03
N GLN A 132 6.69 -4.23 7.73
CA GLN A 132 7.71 -4.14 6.68
C GLN A 132 7.25 -3.21 5.56
N LEU A 133 8.18 -2.39 5.07
CA LEU A 133 8.04 -1.64 3.84
C LEU A 133 8.91 -2.31 2.77
N PHE A 134 8.35 -2.51 1.59
CA PHE A 134 9.10 -2.76 0.38
C PHE A 134 8.78 -1.62 -0.57
N ILE A 135 9.77 -0.75 -0.81
CA ILE A 135 9.59 0.44 -1.64
C ILE A 135 10.52 0.34 -2.84
N THR A 136 9.93 0.35 -4.04
CA THR A 136 10.64 0.54 -5.30
C THR A 136 10.61 2.02 -5.66
N THR A 137 11.73 2.70 -5.48
CA THR A 137 11.89 4.12 -5.76
C THR A 137 12.30 4.34 -7.21
N ILE A 138 11.45 5.01 -7.98
CA ILE A 138 11.65 5.33 -9.40
C ILE A 138 12.31 6.71 -9.52
N PRO A 139 13.33 6.90 -10.38
CA PRO A 139 14.09 8.15 -10.50
C PRO A 139 13.33 9.24 -11.27
N VAL A 140 12.10 9.53 -10.83
CA VAL A 140 11.19 10.55 -11.36
C VAL A 140 10.81 11.49 -10.22
N PHE A 141 10.61 12.77 -10.53
CA PHE A 141 10.05 13.76 -9.62
C PHE A 141 8.68 14.21 -10.15
N LEU A 142 7.66 14.24 -9.29
CA LEU A 142 6.33 14.77 -9.63
C LEU A 142 6.08 16.16 -9.02
N GLY A 143 6.80 16.53 -7.96
CA GLY A 143 6.62 17.74 -7.17
C GLY A 143 5.37 17.75 -6.29
N SER A 144 4.32 17.02 -6.66
CA SER A 144 3.11 16.82 -5.87
C SER A 144 2.35 15.56 -6.31
N GLY A 145 1.56 14.99 -5.41
CA GLY A 145 0.78 13.79 -5.71
C GLY A 145 0.18 13.15 -4.47
N VAL A 146 -0.19 11.87 -4.60
CA VAL A 146 -0.58 11.04 -3.46
C VAL A 146 0.69 10.61 -2.73
N PRO A 147 0.92 11.00 -1.46
CA PRO A 147 2.15 10.65 -0.75
C PRO A 147 2.28 9.14 -0.52
N VAL A 148 3.50 8.63 -0.54
CA VAL A 148 3.81 7.21 -0.32
C VAL A 148 3.40 6.74 1.07
N LEU A 149 3.71 7.49 2.12
CA LEU A 149 3.39 7.12 3.50
C LEU A 149 3.16 8.37 4.36
N PRO A 150 1.96 8.97 4.30
CA PRO A 150 1.61 10.16 5.08
C PRO A 150 1.22 9.79 6.52
N VAL A 151 2.19 9.36 7.32
CA VAL A 151 2.04 9.04 8.76
C VAL A 151 1.83 10.30 9.61
N ASP A 152 1.09 10.16 10.72
CA ASP A 152 0.83 11.28 11.64
C ASP A 152 2.03 11.60 12.56
N ARG A 153 3.00 10.69 12.64
CA ARG A 153 4.24 10.84 13.42
C ARG A 153 5.45 10.31 12.67
N ALA A 154 6.64 10.71 13.09
CA ALA A 154 7.88 10.15 12.54
C ALA A 154 7.91 8.62 12.76
N LEU A 155 8.06 7.87 11.67
CA LEU A 155 8.19 6.42 11.68
C LEU A 155 9.65 6.04 11.55
N GLU A 156 10.22 5.40 12.58
CA GLU A 156 11.58 4.86 12.52
C GLU A 156 11.60 3.53 11.76
N VAL A 157 12.54 3.39 10.83
CA VAL A 157 12.70 2.19 10.01
C VAL A 157 14.15 1.73 9.98
N ILE A 158 14.34 0.42 9.82
CA ILE A 158 15.66 -0.23 9.76
C ILE A 158 15.83 -0.80 8.36
N LEU A 159 16.86 -0.35 7.63
CA LEU A 159 17.20 -0.90 6.33
C LEU A 159 17.65 -2.36 6.46
N ARG A 160 16.94 -3.27 5.78
CA ARG A 160 17.26 -4.70 5.75
C ARG A 160 17.95 -5.11 4.48
N LYS A 161 17.49 -4.57 3.35
CA LYS A 161 18.05 -4.84 2.02
C LYS A 161 17.90 -3.61 1.15
N GLN A 162 18.91 -3.32 0.36
CA GLN A 162 18.82 -2.37 -0.75
C GLN A 162 19.35 -3.01 -2.04
N ARG A 163 18.79 -2.62 -3.18
CA ARG A 163 19.33 -2.94 -4.50
C ARG A 163 19.13 -1.77 -5.44
N THR A 164 20.17 -1.41 -6.17
CA THR A 164 20.07 -0.49 -7.31
C THR A 164 19.91 -1.33 -8.56
N LEU A 165 18.90 -1.02 -9.36
CA LEU A 165 18.59 -1.69 -10.61
C LEU A 165 19.29 -1.01 -11.78
N HIS A 166 19.46 -1.71 -12.90
CA HIS A 166 20.01 -1.13 -14.14
C HIS A 166 19.18 0.04 -14.67
N SER A 167 17.87 0.04 -14.40
CA SER A 167 16.95 1.14 -14.73
C SER A 167 17.19 2.42 -13.90
N GLY A 168 18.06 2.38 -12.89
CA GLY A 168 18.28 3.46 -11.94
C GLY A 168 17.26 3.51 -10.80
N ALA A 169 16.25 2.64 -10.81
CA ALA A 169 15.37 2.45 -9.68
C ALA A 169 16.09 1.80 -8.49
N ILE A 170 15.58 2.05 -7.28
CA ILE A 170 16.15 1.53 -6.03
C ILE A 170 15.07 0.76 -5.28
N GLU A 171 15.31 -0.51 -5.00
CA GLU A 171 14.45 -1.30 -4.13
C GLU A 171 15.00 -1.29 -2.71
N CYS A 172 14.15 -0.97 -1.74
CA CYS A 172 14.47 -1.01 -0.32
C CYS A 172 13.48 -1.90 0.42
N ILE A 173 13.99 -2.84 1.21
CA ILE A 173 13.23 -3.58 2.22
C ILE A 173 13.61 -2.98 3.57
N LEU A 174 12.62 -2.46 4.28
CA LEU A 174 12.76 -1.76 5.55
C LEU A 174 11.85 -2.44 6.58
N ASP A 175 12.37 -2.68 7.78
CA ASP A 175 11.51 -3.07 8.91
C ASP A 175 11.08 -1.82 9.66
N VAL A 176 9.80 -1.75 10.02
CA VAL A 176 9.30 -0.72 10.94
C VAL A 176 9.77 -1.09 12.34
N LYS A 177 10.43 -0.15 13.01
CA LYS A 177 10.85 -0.35 14.40
C LYS A 177 9.61 -0.38 15.27
N ALA A 178 9.46 -1.44 16.07
CA ALA A 178 8.36 -1.53 17.03
C ALA A 178 8.44 -0.33 17.99
N ASP A 179 7.30 0.32 18.23
CA ASP A 179 7.19 1.34 19.25
C ASP A 179 7.46 0.66 20.61
N ASP A 180 8.35 1.20 21.45
CA ASP A 180 8.73 0.65 22.77
C ASP A 180 7.57 0.74 23.82
N GLY A 181 6.32 0.74 23.38
CA GLY A 181 5.12 0.69 24.22
C GLY A 181 4.55 2.05 24.64
N VAL A 182 5.02 3.17 24.08
CA VAL A 182 4.40 4.48 24.35
C VAL A 182 3.21 4.67 23.41
N LYS A 183 2.05 4.15 23.85
CA LYS A 183 0.76 4.38 23.19
C LYS A 183 0.58 5.90 22.98
N ALA A 184 0.34 6.32 21.75
CA ALA A 184 0.13 7.73 21.41
C ALA A 184 -0.93 8.34 22.35
N PRO A 185 -0.72 9.54 22.91
CA PRO A 185 -1.74 10.19 23.71
C PRO A 185 -2.98 10.40 22.83
N SER A 186 -4.14 10.02 23.35
CA SER A 186 -5.44 10.32 22.73
C SER A 186 -5.48 11.79 22.28
N PRO A 187 -6.11 12.12 21.14
CA PRO A 187 -6.03 13.45 20.58
C PRO A 187 -6.53 14.47 21.61
N ARG A 188 -5.60 15.23 22.20
CA ARG A 188 -5.91 16.39 23.03
C ARG A 188 -6.63 17.38 22.12
N LEU A 189 -7.79 17.88 22.57
CA LEU A 189 -8.46 19.02 21.95
C LEU A 189 -7.43 20.14 21.77
N GLN A 190 -7.00 20.38 20.53
CA GLN A 190 -6.12 21.49 20.21
C GLN A 190 -6.94 22.79 20.23
N ASN A 191 -6.43 23.76 20.98
CA ASN A 191 -6.93 25.11 21.04
C ASN A 191 -6.96 25.74 19.64
N HIS A 192 -8.05 26.47 19.39
CA HIS A 192 -8.38 27.29 18.24
C HIS A 192 -7.18 27.96 17.55
N PHE A 193 -6.67 27.34 16.49
CA PHE A 193 -6.13 28.03 15.32
C PHE A 193 -6.90 27.52 14.11
N ASN A 194 -7.56 28.44 13.41
CA ASN A 194 -8.52 28.15 12.36
C ASN A 194 -7.78 27.76 11.06
N LEU A 195 -7.44 26.47 10.93
CA LEU A 195 -7.12 25.83 9.65
C LEU A 195 -8.34 25.03 9.19
N PRO A 196 -8.59 24.92 7.87
CA PRO A 196 -9.72 24.15 7.35
C PRO A 196 -9.62 22.69 7.82
N LYS A 197 -10.69 22.23 8.48
CA LYS A 197 -10.82 20.86 8.99
C LYS A 197 -10.71 19.86 7.84
N THR A 198 -9.65 19.06 7.81
CA THR A 198 -9.62 17.81 7.06
C THR A 198 -10.27 16.73 7.92
N ASP A 199 -11.19 15.96 7.34
CA ASP A 199 -11.86 14.85 8.03
C ASP A 199 -10.84 13.87 8.64
N PRO A 200 -10.99 13.48 9.92
CA PRO A 200 -10.14 12.47 10.59
C PRO A 200 -10.47 11.03 10.15
N GLY A 201 -11.30 10.86 9.12
CA GLY A 201 -11.68 9.55 8.61
C GLY A 201 -10.62 9.01 7.66
N CYS A 202 -10.22 7.75 7.87
CA CYS A 202 -9.40 6.94 6.96
C CYS A 202 -10.05 6.87 5.56
N SER A 203 -9.83 7.90 4.75
CA SER A 203 -10.26 7.99 3.35
C SER A 203 -9.03 7.81 2.48
N SER A 204 -8.93 6.63 1.87
CA SER A 204 -7.74 6.11 1.18
C SER A 204 -7.46 6.78 -0.16
N GLY A 205 -6.20 6.97 -0.54
CA GLY A 205 -5.76 7.22 -1.92
C GLY A 205 -5.57 5.92 -2.73
N ALA A 206 -5.49 5.97 -4.05
CA ALA A 206 -5.11 4.81 -4.87
C ALA A 206 -3.60 4.51 -4.76
N ALA A 207 -3.20 3.23 -4.75
CA ALA A 207 -1.80 2.81 -4.87
C ALA A 207 -1.57 2.00 -6.15
N PRO A 208 -0.40 2.17 -6.80
CA PRO A 208 0.08 1.25 -7.81
C PRO A 208 0.61 -0.02 -7.15
N SER A 209 0.33 -1.17 -7.77
CA SER A 209 1.21 -2.34 -7.66
C SER A 209 2.49 -2.04 -8.45
N PRO A 210 3.68 -2.48 -8.00
CA PRO A 210 4.87 -2.32 -8.82
C PRO A 210 4.73 -3.13 -10.10
N LEU A 211 5.23 -2.54 -11.18
CA LEU A 211 5.09 -3.03 -12.55
C LEU A 211 5.60 -4.47 -12.65
N GLU A 212 4.80 -5.34 -13.24
CA GLU A 212 5.32 -6.58 -13.78
C GLU A 212 6.37 -6.24 -14.85
N PRO A 213 7.55 -6.89 -14.85
CA PRO A 213 8.43 -6.78 -15.99
C PRO A 213 7.66 -7.32 -17.21
N HIS A 214 7.50 -6.49 -18.24
CA HIS A 214 6.91 -6.90 -19.52
C HIS A 214 7.57 -8.21 -19.97
N ARG A 215 6.87 -9.34 -19.85
CA ARG A 215 7.27 -10.56 -20.56
C ARG A 215 6.99 -10.31 -22.03
N ASP A 216 8.06 -10.17 -22.80
CA ASP A 216 8.00 -10.19 -24.25
C ASP A 216 7.43 -11.56 -24.68
N PRO A 217 6.28 -11.64 -25.36
CA PRO A 217 5.73 -12.90 -25.82
C PRO A 217 6.48 -13.31 -27.10
N GLY A 218 7.74 -13.74 -26.96
CA GLY A 218 8.51 -14.26 -28.09
C GLY A 218 10.03 -14.30 -27.87
N ALA A 219 10.51 -15.32 -27.17
CA ALA A 219 11.86 -15.86 -27.32
C ALA A 219 11.87 -17.35 -27.00
#